data_AF-I3U9C6-F1
#
_entry.id   AF-I3U9C6-F1
#
_cell.length_a   1.000
_cell.length_b   1.000
_cell.length_c   1.000
_cell.angle_alpha   90.00
_cell.angle_beta   90.00
_cell.angle_gamma   90.00
#
_symmetry.space_group_name_H-M   'P 1'
#
loop_
_entity.id
_entity.type
_entity.pdbx_description
1 polymer ?
#
loop_
_entity_poly.entity_id
_entity_poly.type
_entity_poly.pdbx_seq_one_letter_code
_entity_poly.pdbx_strand_id
1 'polypeptide(L)'
;MLQIENEYYSTIRPKRTTARGERPITALMERGIQYVEIRCLDIDPFSAVGISNATCHFMDAFLLFCAVHDSRLFPYDGFCEESQANFTDVVNRGRDPALRLTSNGEDISIPVWGNQLLDQIALYAKELDIAFSTTQYSAAIQEQRHKLDDVSATPSARILQELRDSGLSFADYTQLQSQRLTDELRFGELSADTEQKMRASVKKSLEDQAEIEASDNESFDEYVERYMAALKRPE
;
A
#
# COMPACT_ATOMS: atom_id res chain seq x y z
N MET A 1 -12.38 21.15 1.15
CA MET A 1 -12.68 21.32 -0.29
C MET A 1 -11.60 20.57 -1.06
N LEU A 2 -11.98 19.72 -2.01
CA LEU A 2 -11.05 18.95 -2.87
C LEU A 2 -11.30 19.35 -4.32
N GLN A 3 -10.26 19.47 -5.15
CA GLN A 3 -10.40 19.79 -6.57
C GLN A 3 -10.79 18.56 -7.38
N ILE A 4 -10.21 17.40 -7.04
CA ILE A 4 -10.51 16.09 -7.64
C ILE A 4 -10.52 15.00 -6.56
N GLU A 5 -11.14 13.87 -6.86
CA GLU A 5 -11.30 12.74 -5.93
C GLU A 5 -9.96 12.15 -5.47
N ASN A 6 -8.93 12.25 -6.31
CA ASN A 6 -7.60 11.73 -6.01
C ASN A 6 -6.90 12.45 -4.84
N GLU A 7 -7.33 13.67 -4.50
CA GLU A 7 -6.80 14.47 -3.38
C GLU A 7 -7.29 13.98 -2.00
N TYR A 8 -8.31 13.10 -1.95
CA TYR A 8 -8.84 12.61 -0.68
C TYR A 8 -7.89 11.61 0.00
N TYR A 9 -7.03 12.08 0.92
CA TYR A 9 -6.09 11.21 1.64
C TYR A 9 -6.81 10.12 2.45
N SER A 10 -6.50 8.86 2.16
CA SER A 10 -7.00 7.68 2.88
C SER A 10 -5.95 6.56 2.86
N THR A 11 -6.02 5.66 3.83
CA THR A 11 -5.10 4.50 3.99
C THR A 11 -5.40 3.37 3.01
N ILE A 12 -6.65 3.29 2.53
CA ILE A 12 -7.14 2.36 1.52
C ILE A 12 -8.15 3.06 0.63
N ARG A 13 -8.21 2.70 -0.66
CA ARG A 13 -9.20 3.23 -1.61
C ARG A 13 -9.86 2.12 -2.43
N PRO A 14 -11.18 2.13 -2.61
CA PRO A 14 -11.82 1.34 -3.66
C PRO A 14 -11.50 1.95 -5.02
N LYS A 15 -11.23 1.11 -6.02
CA LYS A 15 -10.84 1.55 -7.36
C LYS A 15 -11.59 0.81 -8.45
N ARG A 16 -11.78 1.53 -9.55
CA ARG A 16 -12.28 1.02 -10.84
C ARG A 16 -11.45 1.65 -11.95
N THR A 17 -11.14 0.88 -12.98
CA THR A 17 -10.49 1.42 -14.17
C THR A 17 -11.41 2.44 -14.85
N THR A 18 -10.87 3.63 -15.14
CA THR A 18 -11.58 4.74 -15.78
C THR A 18 -11.19 4.87 -17.24
N ALA A 19 -12.14 5.26 -18.09
CA ALA A 19 -11.83 5.76 -19.42
C ALA A 19 -11.18 7.17 -19.33
N ARG A 20 -10.54 7.62 -20.41
CA ARG A 20 -9.97 8.98 -20.48
C ARG A 20 -11.09 10.01 -20.27
N GLY A 21 -10.86 10.95 -19.35
CA GLY A 21 -11.82 12.01 -19.00
C GLY A 21 -12.98 11.58 -18.09
N GLU A 22 -13.05 10.31 -17.71
CA GLU A 22 -14.08 9.82 -16.79
C GLU A 22 -13.72 10.10 -15.32
N ARG A 23 -14.71 10.50 -14.53
CA ARG A 23 -14.55 10.73 -13.09
C ARG A 23 -14.43 9.39 -12.33
N PRO A 24 -13.40 9.19 -11.49
CA PRO A 24 -13.23 7.97 -10.71
C PRO A 24 -14.45 7.58 -9.87
N ILE A 25 -15.12 8.56 -9.24
CA ILE A 25 -16.32 8.28 -8.43
C ILE A 25 -17.51 7.84 -9.28
N THR A 26 -17.70 8.45 -10.45
CA THR A 26 -18.75 8.02 -11.41
C THR A 26 -18.49 6.58 -11.85
N ALA A 27 -17.25 6.24 -12.20
CA ALA A 27 -16.87 4.87 -12.57
C ALA A 27 -17.16 3.85 -11.46
N LEU A 28 -16.86 4.20 -10.21
CA LEU A 28 -17.14 3.37 -9.03
C LEU A 28 -18.65 3.18 -8.81
N MET A 29 -19.43 4.25 -8.92
CA MET A 29 -20.89 4.18 -8.72
C MET A 29 -21.57 3.32 -9.79
N GLU A 30 -21.20 3.50 -11.06
CA GLU A 30 -21.86 2.81 -12.17
C GLU A 30 -21.44 1.35 -12.32
N ARG A 31 -20.18 1.03 -12.00
CA ARG A 31 -19.59 -0.27 -12.32
C ARG A 31 -19.08 -1.03 -11.11
N GLY A 32 -19.23 -0.47 -9.91
CA GLY A 32 -18.76 -1.05 -8.67
C GLY A 32 -17.23 -1.09 -8.56
N ILE A 33 -16.78 -1.66 -7.45
CA ILE A 33 -15.36 -1.81 -7.12
C ILE A 33 -14.76 -2.92 -8.00
N GLN A 34 -13.55 -2.70 -8.53
CA GLN A 34 -12.78 -3.71 -9.27
C GLN A 34 -11.56 -4.19 -8.47
N TYR A 35 -10.91 -3.29 -7.74
CA TYR A 35 -9.77 -3.61 -6.86
C TYR A 35 -9.70 -2.59 -5.72
N VAL A 36 -8.85 -2.88 -4.74
CA VAL A 36 -8.49 -1.95 -3.66
C VAL A 36 -7.04 -1.50 -3.80
N GLU A 37 -6.78 -0.23 -3.51
CA GLU A 37 -5.44 0.36 -3.46
C GLU A 37 -5.07 0.57 -1.99
N ILE A 38 -4.06 -0.15 -1.50
CA ILE A 38 -3.50 0.02 -0.17
C ILE A 38 -2.42 1.10 -0.21
N ARG A 39 -2.52 2.10 0.66
CA ARG A 39 -1.71 3.33 0.62
C ARG A 39 -0.97 3.61 1.93
N CYS A 40 -1.05 2.70 2.90
CA CYS A 40 -0.43 2.85 4.22
C CYS A 40 0.93 2.13 4.36
N LEU A 41 1.52 1.67 3.26
CA LEU A 41 2.85 1.06 3.26
C LEU A 41 3.92 2.12 3.01
N ASP A 42 4.87 2.21 3.94
CA ASP A 42 6.09 2.98 3.75
C ASP A 42 7.03 2.26 2.77
N ILE A 43 7.93 3.02 2.16
CA ILE A 43 9.02 2.45 1.36
C ILE A 43 9.95 1.66 2.27
N ASP A 44 10.18 0.40 1.95
CA ASP A 44 11.15 -0.45 2.63
C ASP A 44 12.59 -0.02 2.28
N PRO A 45 13.36 0.58 3.21
CA PRO A 45 14.71 1.05 2.92
C PRO A 45 15.73 -0.09 2.79
N PHE A 46 15.32 -1.34 3.03
CA PHE A 46 16.16 -2.53 2.89
C PHE A 46 15.90 -3.28 1.58
N SER A 47 14.95 -2.82 0.77
CA SER A 47 14.64 -3.40 -0.55
C SER A 47 15.01 -2.42 -1.66
N ALA A 48 15.74 -2.91 -2.67
CA ALA A 48 16.09 -2.10 -3.84
C ALA A 48 14.87 -1.59 -4.62
N VAL A 49 13.75 -2.31 -4.57
CA VAL A 49 12.48 -1.93 -5.21
C VAL A 49 11.47 -1.32 -4.23
N GLY A 50 11.87 -1.08 -2.97
CA GLY A 50 11.05 -0.40 -1.96
C GLY A 50 9.95 -1.25 -1.31
N ILE A 51 9.86 -2.55 -1.64
CA ILE A 51 8.96 -3.52 -1.00
C ILE A 51 9.59 -4.92 -1.06
N SER A 52 9.39 -5.74 -0.04
CA SER A 52 9.88 -7.12 -0.02
C SER A 52 8.80 -8.12 -0.46
N ASN A 53 9.20 -9.27 -0.99
CA ASN A 53 8.26 -10.36 -1.29
C ASN A 53 7.50 -10.81 -0.04
N ALA A 54 8.16 -10.84 1.13
CA ALA A 54 7.50 -11.20 2.38
C ALA A 54 6.38 -10.22 2.75
N THR A 55 6.59 -8.92 2.52
CA THR A 55 5.53 -7.90 2.66
C THR A 55 4.38 -8.19 1.70
N CYS A 56 4.64 -8.50 0.42
CA CYS A 56 3.61 -8.83 -0.55
C CYS A 56 2.78 -10.06 -0.13
N HIS A 57 3.46 -11.15 0.26
CA HIS A 57 2.78 -12.37 0.70
C HIS A 57 1.96 -12.16 1.98
N PHE A 58 2.46 -11.37 2.92
CA PHE A 58 1.68 -10.98 4.10
C PHE A 58 0.42 -10.19 3.70
N MET A 59 0.56 -9.22 2.80
CA MET A 59 -0.55 -8.40 2.32
C MET A 59 -1.62 -9.22 1.60
N ASP A 60 -1.23 -10.16 0.74
CA ASP A 60 -2.17 -11.07 0.07
C ASP A 60 -3.01 -11.86 1.10
N ALA A 61 -2.35 -12.46 2.10
CA ALA A 61 -3.03 -13.23 3.14
C ALA A 61 -3.92 -12.34 4.02
N PHE A 62 -3.44 -11.15 4.40
CA PHE A 62 -4.19 -10.17 5.18
C PHE A 62 -5.44 -9.67 4.43
N LEU A 63 -5.30 -9.35 3.14
CA LEU A 63 -6.43 -8.88 2.32
C LEU A 63 -7.44 -9.99 2.06
N LEU A 64 -6.99 -11.23 1.88
CA LEU A 64 -7.89 -12.37 1.77
C LEU A 64 -8.67 -12.61 3.08
N PHE A 65 -7.99 -12.48 4.23
CA PHE A 65 -8.65 -12.50 5.54
C PHE A 65 -9.72 -11.39 5.63
N CYS A 66 -9.37 -10.14 5.29
CA CYS A 66 -10.34 -9.03 5.31
C CYS A 66 -11.51 -9.22 4.34
N ALA A 67 -11.31 -9.89 3.21
CA ALA A 67 -12.36 -10.13 2.22
C ALA A 67 -13.37 -11.23 2.64
N VAL A 68 -12.93 -12.18 3.47
CA VAL A 68 -13.73 -13.36 3.83
C VAL A 68 -14.27 -13.28 5.26
N HIS A 69 -13.52 -12.69 6.18
CA HIS A 69 -13.92 -12.59 7.57
C HIS A 69 -15.12 -11.65 7.74
N ASP A 70 -16.01 -11.98 8.67
CA ASP A 70 -17.20 -11.19 8.93
C ASP A 70 -16.79 -9.79 9.40
N SER A 71 -17.23 -8.76 8.68
CA SER A 71 -16.95 -7.36 8.98
C SER A 71 -18.26 -6.64 9.17
N ARG A 72 -18.52 -6.21 10.41
CA ARG A 72 -19.70 -5.40 10.71
C ARG A 72 -19.63 -4.09 9.93
N LEU A 73 -20.78 -3.62 9.48
CA LEU A 73 -20.91 -2.28 8.93
C LEU A 73 -20.55 -1.27 10.01
N PHE A 74 -19.68 -0.31 9.68
CA PHE A 74 -19.46 0.83 10.55
C PHE A 74 -20.76 1.67 10.62
N PRO A 75 -21.16 2.13 11.82
CA PRO A 75 -22.26 3.09 11.94
C PRO A 75 -21.90 4.42 11.26
N TYR A 76 -22.88 5.30 11.08
CA TYR A 76 -22.73 6.60 10.39
C TYR A 76 -22.31 6.46 8.92
N ASP A 77 -21.49 7.38 8.41
CA ASP A 77 -20.96 7.48 7.04
C ASP A 77 -19.78 6.51 6.75
N GLY A 78 -19.64 5.46 7.57
CA GLY A 78 -18.56 4.48 7.45
C GLY A 78 -17.32 4.80 8.27
N PHE A 79 -17.33 5.85 9.09
CA PHE A 79 -16.22 6.23 9.97
C PHE A 79 -16.17 5.39 11.25
N CYS A 80 -14.96 4.95 11.63
CA CYS A 80 -14.69 4.24 12.87
C CYS A 80 -13.64 4.97 13.71
N GLU A 81 -14.08 5.60 14.80
CA GLU A 81 -13.20 6.34 15.71
C GLU A 81 -12.15 5.43 16.35
N GLU A 82 -12.56 4.23 16.80
CA GLU A 82 -11.65 3.23 17.40
C GLU A 82 -10.53 2.83 16.43
N SER A 83 -10.87 2.55 15.17
CA SER A 83 -9.89 2.19 14.13
C SER A 83 -8.92 3.34 13.85
N GLN A 84 -9.43 4.57 13.72
CA GLN A 84 -8.61 5.76 13.48
C GLN A 84 -7.69 6.09 14.66
N ALA A 85 -8.18 5.95 15.89
CA ALA A 85 -7.42 6.18 17.11
C ALA A 85 -6.29 5.14 17.23
N ASN A 86 -6.61 3.85 17.08
CA ASN A 86 -5.62 2.77 17.11
C ASN A 86 -4.53 2.96 16.04
N PHE A 87 -4.91 3.32 14.81
CA PHE A 87 -3.94 3.60 13.76
C PHE A 87 -3.00 4.74 14.14
N THR A 88 -3.56 5.83 14.67
CA THR A 88 -2.79 7.01 15.13
C THR A 88 -1.83 6.65 16.27
N ASP A 89 -2.28 5.83 17.22
CA ASP A 89 -1.46 5.38 18.34
C ASP A 89 -0.32 4.47 17.89
N VAL A 90 -0.56 3.54 16.97
CA VAL A 90 0.49 2.67 16.42
C VAL A 90 1.50 3.47 15.60
N VAL A 91 1.07 4.46 14.80
CA VAL A 91 1.98 5.33 14.04
C VAL A 91 2.94 6.09 14.97
N ASN A 92 2.42 6.65 16.07
CA ASN A 92 3.22 7.51 16.96
C ASN A 92 4.00 6.71 18.02
N ARG A 93 3.44 5.59 18.50
CA ARG A 93 3.90 4.88 19.70
C ARG A 93 3.89 3.36 19.55
N GLY A 94 3.75 2.80 18.34
CA GLY A 94 3.60 1.35 18.12
C GLY A 94 4.75 0.46 18.60
N ARG A 95 5.92 1.04 18.91
CA ARG A 95 7.07 0.34 19.51
C ARG A 95 7.14 0.45 21.04
N ASP A 96 6.23 1.19 21.67
CA ASP A 96 6.13 1.30 23.12
C ASP A 96 5.43 0.04 23.68
N PRO A 97 6.11 -0.81 24.48
CA PRO A 97 5.52 -2.03 25.02
C PRO A 97 4.39 -1.76 26.02
N ALA A 98 4.27 -0.54 26.54
CA ALA A 98 3.17 -0.14 27.42
C ALA A 98 1.92 0.33 26.67
N LEU A 99 2.00 0.51 25.34
CA LEU A 99 0.86 0.95 24.53
C LEU A 99 -0.30 -0.06 24.60
N ARG A 100 -1.49 0.47 24.83
CA ARG A 100 -2.76 -0.26 24.76
C ARG A 100 -3.59 0.34 23.63
N LEU A 101 -4.22 -0.54 22.87
CA LEU A 101 -5.20 -0.23 21.83
C LEU A 101 -6.58 -0.56 22.37
N THR A 102 -7.62 -0.11 21.67
CA THR A 102 -9.01 -0.43 22.02
C THR A 102 -9.60 -1.38 21.00
N SER A 103 -10.23 -2.47 21.44
CA SER A 103 -10.94 -3.43 20.59
C SER A 103 -12.32 -3.68 21.15
N ASN A 104 -13.36 -3.25 20.44
CA ASN A 104 -14.76 -3.29 20.91
C ASN A 104 -14.95 -2.60 22.27
N GLY A 105 -14.26 -1.48 22.49
CA GLY A 105 -14.29 -0.74 23.76
C GLY A 105 -13.44 -1.33 24.90
N GLU A 106 -12.72 -2.43 24.68
CA GLU A 106 -11.83 -3.03 25.69
C GLU A 106 -10.35 -2.76 25.38
N ASP A 107 -9.56 -2.49 26.43
CA ASP A 107 -8.11 -2.27 26.31
C ASP A 107 -7.39 -3.59 26.00
N ILE A 108 -6.53 -3.57 24.98
CA ILE A 108 -5.73 -4.71 24.56
C ILE A 108 -4.31 -4.30 24.18
N SER A 109 -3.30 -5.09 24.53
CA SER A 109 -1.92 -4.82 24.11
C SER A 109 -1.67 -5.25 22.67
N ILE A 110 -0.77 -4.56 21.97
CA ILE A 110 -0.37 -4.89 20.59
C ILE A 110 0.07 -6.37 20.42
N PRO A 111 0.96 -6.95 21.25
CA PRO A 111 1.39 -8.34 21.03
C PRO A 111 0.24 -9.34 21.17
N VAL A 112 -0.65 -9.13 22.14
CA VAL A 112 -1.83 -10.01 22.33
C VAL A 112 -2.77 -9.92 21.14
N TRP A 113 -3.18 -8.71 20.75
CA TRP A 113 -4.13 -8.54 19.66
C TRP A 113 -3.54 -8.92 18.31
N GLY A 114 -2.30 -8.53 18.06
CA GLY A 114 -1.56 -8.87 16.85
C GLY A 114 -1.41 -10.38 16.68
N ASN A 115 -1.08 -11.12 17.74
CA ASN A 115 -1.01 -12.59 17.66
C ASN A 115 -2.39 -13.22 17.37
N GLN A 116 -3.47 -12.73 17.98
CA GLN A 116 -4.84 -13.19 17.67
C GLN A 116 -5.23 -12.95 16.20
N LEU A 117 -4.83 -11.81 15.63
CA LEU A 117 -5.05 -11.50 14.21
C LEU A 117 -4.18 -12.40 13.32
N LEU A 118 -2.89 -12.56 13.63
CA LEU A 118 -1.98 -13.40 12.86
C LEU A 118 -2.38 -14.88 12.89
N ASP A 119 -2.96 -15.37 13.98
CA ASP A 119 -3.50 -16.74 14.06
C ASP A 119 -4.64 -16.95 13.05
N GLN A 120 -5.51 -15.95 12.89
CA GLN A 120 -6.61 -16.00 11.93
C GLN A 120 -6.10 -15.86 10.49
N ILE A 121 -5.19 -14.92 10.23
CA ILE A 121 -4.61 -14.69 8.90
C ILE A 121 -3.79 -15.91 8.45
N ALA A 122 -3.12 -16.62 9.38
CA ALA A 122 -2.35 -17.83 9.09
C ALA A 122 -3.17 -18.92 8.40
N LEU A 123 -4.47 -19.00 8.68
CA LEU A 123 -5.37 -19.96 8.02
C LEU A 123 -5.45 -19.68 6.51
N TYR A 124 -5.56 -18.42 6.13
CA TYR A 124 -5.63 -17.99 4.72
C TYR A 124 -4.27 -18.08 4.03
N ALA A 125 -3.19 -17.75 4.74
CA ALA A 125 -1.83 -17.95 4.24
C ALA A 125 -1.57 -19.42 3.87
N LYS A 126 -2.08 -20.36 4.67
CA LYS A 126 -1.98 -21.80 4.37
C LYS A 126 -2.76 -22.21 3.12
N GLU A 127 -3.95 -21.66 2.91
CA GLU A 127 -4.73 -21.92 1.69
C GLU A 127 -4.02 -21.36 0.44
N LEU A 128 -3.39 -20.18 0.55
CA LEU A 128 -2.57 -19.60 -0.53
C LEU A 128 -1.33 -20.45 -0.83
N ASP A 129 -0.65 -20.95 0.21
CA ASP A 129 0.48 -21.87 0.07
C ASP A 129 0.09 -23.14 -0.69
N ILE A 130 -1.10 -23.71 -0.40
CA ILE A 130 -1.64 -24.88 -1.12
C ILE A 130 -1.94 -24.51 -2.58
N ALA A 131 -2.65 -23.41 -2.81
CA ALA A 131 -3.09 -22.99 -4.14
C ALA A 131 -1.91 -22.70 -5.08
N PHE A 132 -0.84 -22.11 -4.55
CA PHE A 132 0.35 -21.74 -5.32
C PHE A 132 1.51 -22.72 -5.18
N SER A 133 1.33 -23.84 -4.47
CA SER A 133 2.37 -24.84 -4.22
C SER A 133 3.67 -24.23 -3.66
N THR A 134 3.52 -23.38 -2.64
CA THR A 134 4.62 -22.64 -1.99
C THR A 134 4.49 -22.72 -0.46
N THR A 135 5.46 -22.17 0.26
CA THR A 135 5.42 -21.98 1.73
C THR A 135 5.68 -20.53 2.13
N GLN A 136 5.74 -19.64 1.15
CA GLN A 136 6.13 -18.25 1.32
C GLN A 136 5.07 -17.42 2.05
N TYR A 137 3.79 -17.78 1.93
CA TYR A 137 2.72 -17.08 2.64
C TYR A 137 2.79 -17.38 4.14
N SER A 138 2.87 -18.66 4.52
CA SER A 138 3.04 -19.02 5.94
C SER A 138 4.34 -18.47 6.52
N ALA A 139 5.44 -18.47 5.76
CA ALA A 139 6.70 -17.88 6.19
C ALA A 139 6.58 -16.37 6.47
N ALA A 140 5.87 -15.63 5.63
CA ALA A 140 5.62 -14.19 5.82
C ALA A 140 4.83 -13.90 7.10
N ILE A 141 3.87 -14.76 7.48
CA ILE A 141 3.14 -14.65 8.75
C ILE A 141 4.07 -14.84 9.94
N GLN A 142 4.99 -15.82 9.88
CA GLN A 142 5.97 -16.04 10.95
C GLN A 142 6.93 -14.85 11.09
N GLU A 143 7.32 -14.22 9.99
CA GLU A 143 8.14 -13.00 10.04
C GLU A 143 7.41 -11.85 10.73
N GLN A 144 6.11 -11.66 10.49
CA GLN A 144 5.34 -10.64 11.21
C GLN A 144 5.17 -10.99 12.69
N ARG A 145 5.00 -12.28 13.01
CA ARG A 145 4.92 -12.74 14.41
C ARG A 145 6.19 -12.43 15.18
N HIS A 146 7.35 -12.66 14.57
CA HIS A 146 8.63 -12.33 15.17
C HIS A 146 8.76 -10.85 15.53
N LYS A 147 8.16 -9.94 14.75
CA LYS A 147 8.15 -8.49 15.04
C LYS A 147 7.26 -8.12 16.24
N LEU A 148 6.28 -8.95 16.59
CA LEU A 148 5.49 -8.79 17.81
C LEU A 148 6.22 -9.32 19.05
N ASP A 149 6.98 -10.41 18.89
CA ASP A 149 7.77 -11.01 19.96
C ASP A 149 9.04 -10.19 20.27
N ASP A 150 9.65 -9.63 19.23
CA ASP A 150 10.81 -8.75 19.30
C ASP A 150 10.57 -7.47 18.48
N VAL A 151 10.20 -6.39 19.18
CA VAL A 151 9.97 -5.07 18.59
C VAL A 151 11.21 -4.52 17.87
N SER A 152 12.42 -4.96 18.23
CA SER A 152 13.66 -4.54 17.57
C SER A 152 13.76 -5.04 16.12
N ALA A 153 13.02 -6.09 15.77
CA ALA A 153 12.95 -6.62 14.41
C ALA A 153 12.07 -5.78 13.46
N THR A 154 11.29 -4.83 13.99
CA THR A 154 10.48 -3.92 13.15
C THR A 154 11.38 -3.04 12.28
N PRO A 155 11.01 -2.74 11.01
CA PRO A 155 11.82 -1.87 10.14
C PRO A 155 12.13 -0.50 10.77
N SER A 156 11.17 0.08 11.49
CA SER A 156 11.34 1.36 12.17
C SER A 156 12.33 1.29 13.34
N ALA A 157 12.41 0.17 14.07
CA ALA A 157 13.46 -0.04 15.08
C ALA A 157 14.83 -0.26 14.43
N ARG A 158 14.89 -1.08 13.38
CA ARG A 158 16.13 -1.40 12.65
C ARG A 158 16.80 -0.16 12.08
N ILE A 159 16.06 0.72 11.40
CA ILE A 159 16.59 1.98 10.86
C ILE A 159 17.20 2.83 11.97
N LEU A 160 16.49 3.00 13.10
CA LEU A 160 17.00 3.78 14.23
C LEU A 160 18.25 3.16 14.85
N GLN A 161 18.35 1.83 14.86
CA GLN A 161 19.53 1.13 15.35
C GLN A 161 20.71 1.34 14.40
N GLU A 162 20.54 1.17 13.08
CA GLU A 162 21.59 1.41 12.09
C GLU A 162 22.08 2.88 12.09
N LEU A 163 21.18 3.84 12.30
CA LEU A 163 21.54 5.25 12.49
C LEU A 163 22.41 5.47 13.72
N ARG A 164 22.06 4.85 14.86
CA ARG A 164 22.83 4.95 16.11
C ARG A 164 24.21 4.30 15.96
N ASP A 165 24.26 3.11 15.36
CA ASP A 165 25.49 2.34 15.24
C ASP A 165 26.46 2.95 14.23
N SER A 166 25.95 3.54 13.15
CA SER A 166 26.78 4.24 12.16
C SER A 166 27.31 5.60 12.63
N GLY A 167 26.61 6.25 13.57
CA GLY A 167 26.91 7.62 14.01
C GLY A 167 26.67 8.68 12.93
N LEU A 168 26.04 8.30 11.81
CA LEU A 168 25.72 9.21 10.71
C LEU A 168 24.49 10.07 11.03
N SER A 169 24.41 11.23 10.37
CA SER A 169 23.14 11.95 10.31
C SER A 169 22.12 11.14 9.51
N PHE A 170 20.83 11.40 9.72
CA PHE A 170 19.77 10.75 8.94
C PHE A 170 19.95 10.94 7.43
N ALA A 171 20.32 12.16 7.00
CA ALA A 171 20.52 12.47 5.59
C ALA A 171 21.71 11.73 4.98
N ASP A 172 22.82 11.61 5.71
CA ASP A 172 24.01 10.91 5.21
C ASP A 172 23.75 9.40 5.12
N TYR A 173 23.06 8.84 6.12
CA TYR A 173 22.67 7.44 6.12
C TYR A 173 21.71 7.11 4.96
N THR A 174 20.66 7.91 4.75
CA THR A 174 19.73 7.65 3.65
C THR A 174 20.38 7.82 2.29
N GLN A 175 21.27 8.82 2.13
CA GLN A 175 22.06 8.98 0.90
C GLN A 175 22.94 7.75 0.63
N LEU A 176 23.63 7.22 1.65
CA LEU A 176 24.45 6.02 1.54
C LEU A 176 23.60 4.81 1.14
N GLN A 177 22.43 4.64 1.76
CA GLN A 177 21.49 3.57 1.42
C GLN A 177 20.99 3.69 -0.02
N SER A 178 20.60 4.90 -0.45
CA SER A 178 20.16 5.15 -1.82
C SER A 178 21.26 4.84 -2.84
N GLN A 179 22.52 5.18 -2.56
CA GLN A 179 23.65 4.83 -3.43
C GLN A 179 23.82 3.32 -3.54
N ARG A 180 23.81 2.60 -2.41
CA ARG A 180 23.94 1.14 -2.38
C ARG A 180 22.86 0.45 -3.21
N LEU A 181 21.60 0.81 -3.00
CA LEU A 181 20.46 0.23 -3.72
C LEU A 181 20.44 0.63 -5.20
N THR A 182 20.88 1.86 -5.52
CA THR A 182 21.05 2.29 -6.92
C THR A 182 22.09 1.45 -7.63
N ASP A 183 23.23 1.18 -6.99
CA ASP A 183 24.28 0.36 -7.59
C ASP A 183 23.83 -1.09 -7.75
N GLU A 184 23.07 -1.65 -6.80
CA GLU A 184 22.43 -2.97 -6.95
C GLU A 184 21.55 -3.04 -8.19
N LEU A 185 20.67 -2.06 -8.40
CA LEU A 185 19.81 -2.01 -9.59
C LEU A 185 20.59 -1.76 -10.88
N ARG A 186 21.60 -0.90 -10.84
CA ARG A 186 22.40 -0.52 -12.02
C ARG A 186 23.26 -1.68 -12.52
N PHE A 187 23.80 -2.47 -11.61
CA PHE A 187 24.68 -3.60 -11.92
C PHE A 187 23.95 -4.94 -11.90
N GLY A 188 22.65 -4.96 -11.55
CA GLY A 188 21.80 -6.14 -11.67
C GLY A 188 21.57 -6.55 -13.12
N GLU A 189 21.24 -7.83 -13.32
CA GLU A 189 20.97 -8.36 -14.65
C GLU A 189 19.57 -7.93 -15.14
N LEU A 190 19.52 -7.34 -16.33
CA LEU A 190 18.29 -7.10 -17.07
C LEU A 190 18.23 -8.03 -18.27
N SER A 191 17.20 -8.86 -18.36
CA SER A 191 17.05 -9.75 -19.51
C SER A 191 16.87 -8.95 -20.81
N ALA A 192 17.42 -9.45 -21.92
CA ALA A 192 17.28 -8.78 -23.22
C ALA A 192 15.80 -8.64 -23.66
N ASP A 193 14.94 -9.60 -23.30
CA ASP A 193 13.49 -9.52 -23.55
C ASP A 193 12.86 -8.37 -22.75
N THR A 194 13.21 -8.24 -21.46
CA THR A 194 12.74 -7.11 -20.63
C THR A 194 13.22 -5.78 -21.19
N GLU A 195 14.51 -5.67 -21.55
CA GLU A 195 15.07 -4.45 -22.13
C GLU A 195 14.33 -4.07 -23.43
N GLN A 196 14.11 -5.04 -24.32
CA GLN A 196 13.37 -4.82 -25.57
C GLN A 196 11.95 -4.33 -25.31
N LYS A 197 11.22 -4.95 -24.36
CA LYS A 197 9.87 -4.53 -23.96
C LYS A 197 9.87 -3.10 -23.42
N MET A 198 10.83 -2.74 -22.57
CA MET A 198 10.96 -1.38 -22.03
C MET A 198 11.23 -0.35 -23.13
N ARG A 199 12.14 -0.64 -24.08
CA ARG A 199 12.43 0.24 -25.22
C ARG A 199 11.22 0.42 -26.15
N ALA A 200 10.47 -0.66 -26.39
CA ALA A 200 9.23 -0.59 -27.15
C ALA A 200 8.17 0.28 -26.44
N SER A 201 8.06 0.15 -25.10
CA SER A 201 7.16 0.97 -24.28
C SER A 201 7.47 2.46 -24.38
N VAL A 202 8.76 2.84 -24.34
CA VAL A 202 9.20 4.25 -24.53
C VAL A 202 8.76 4.79 -25.89
N LYS A 203 8.96 4.01 -26.96
CA LYS A 203 8.54 4.43 -28.30
C LYS A 203 7.01 4.62 -28.35
N LYS A 204 6.27 3.63 -27.85
CA LYS A 204 4.81 3.66 -27.87
C LYS A 204 4.24 4.81 -27.04
N SER A 205 4.79 5.10 -25.86
CA SER A 205 4.30 6.18 -25.01
C SER A 205 4.46 7.57 -25.65
N LEU A 206 5.53 7.78 -26.43
CA LEU A 206 5.75 9.02 -27.17
C LEU A 206 4.79 9.16 -28.36
N GLU A 207 4.52 8.07 -29.07
CA GLU A 207 3.50 8.02 -30.12
C GLU A 207 2.11 8.31 -29.54
N ASP A 208 1.75 7.67 -28.43
CA ASP A 208 0.48 7.89 -27.73
C ASP A 208 0.32 9.33 -27.27
N GLN A 209 1.38 9.95 -26.73
CA GLN A 209 1.37 11.36 -26.35
C GLN A 209 1.15 12.28 -27.56
N ALA A 210 1.89 12.07 -28.65
CA ALA A 210 1.75 12.88 -29.86
C ALA A 210 0.37 12.73 -30.52
N GLU A 211 -0.19 11.52 -30.51
CA GLU A 211 -1.57 11.26 -30.95
C GLU A 211 -2.58 12.01 -30.10
N ILE A 212 -2.40 12.03 -28.77
CA ILE A 212 -3.24 12.80 -27.84
C ILE A 212 -3.18 14.30 -28.21
N GLU A 213 -1.99 14.88 -28.27
CA GLU A 213 -1.78 16.31 -28.55
C GLU A 213 -2.32 16.71 -29.93
N ALA A 214 -2.21 15.84 -30.94
CA ALA A 214 -2.76 16.07 -32.28
C ALA A 214 -4.28 15.88 -32.36
N SER A 215 -4.87 15.13 -31.43
CA SER A 215 -6.32 14.85 -31.37
C SER A 215 -7.13 15.89 -30.61
N ASP A 216 -6.46 16.81 -29.89
CA ASP A 216 -7.14 17.84 -29.10
C ASP A 216 -7.89 18.80 -30.02
N ASN A 217 -9.20 18.90 -29.79
CA ASN A 217 -10.15 19.69 -30.58
C ASN A 217 -10.90 20.74 -29.75
N GLU A 218 -10.57 20.85 -28.46
CA GLU A 218 -11.09 21.84 -27.52
C GLU A 218 -9.91 22.53 -26.82
N SER A 219 -10.14 23.73 -26.30
CA SER A 219 -9.17 24.40 -25.44
C SER A 219 -9.02 23.69 -24.10
N PHE A 220 -7.91 23.94 -23.40
CA PHE A 220 -7.70 23.38 -22.07
C PHE A 220 -8.80 23.78 -21.07
N ASP A 221 -9.28 25.03 -21.12
CA ASP A 221 -10.33 25.50 -20.23
C ASP A 221 -11.66 24.77 -20.51
N GLU A 222 -12.02 24.57 -21.77
CA GLU A 222 -13.20 23.79 -22.16
C GLU A 222 -13.11 22.33 -21.71
N TYR A 223 -11.93 21.70 -21.85
CA TYR A 223 -11.68 20.36 -21.34
C TYR A 223 -11.91 20.27 -19.83
N VAL A 224 -11.39 21.24 -19.06
CA VAL A 224 -11.54 21.28 -17.60
C VAL A 224 -13.01 21.46 -17.21
N GLU A 225 -13.73 22.37 -17.85
CA GLU A 225 -15.17 22.56 -17.62
C GLU A 225 -15.96 21.28 -17.90
N ARG A 226 -15.69 20.62 -19.03
CA ARG A 226 -16.32 19.34 -19.40
C ARG A 226 -16.01 18.24 -18.39
N TYR A 227 -14.76 18.13 -17.94
CA TYR A 227 -14.35 17.17 -16.92
C TYR A 227 -15.05 17.42 -15.57
N MET A 228 -15.23 18.68 -15.17
CA MET A 228 -15.95 19.02 -13.95
C MET A 228 -17.46 18.72 -14.07
N ALA A 229 -18.05 18.98 -15.22
CA ALA A 229 -19.46 18.68 -15.50
C ALA A 229 -19.76 17.17 -15.57
N ALA A 230 -18.77 16.33 -15.87
CA ALA A 230 -18.93 14.87 -15.93
C ALA A 230 -19.15 14.19 -14.55
N LEU A 231 -19.06 14.95 -13.45
CA LEU A 231 -19.36 14.46 -12.12
C LEU A 231 -20.87 14.19 -11.97
N LYS A 232 -21.25 12.91 -11.88
CA LYS A 232 -22.62 12.52 -11.57
C LYS A 232 -22.84 12.56 -10.06
N ARG A 233 -23.96 13.13 -9.62
CA ARG A 233 -24.36 13.06 -8.22
C ARG A 233 -24.97 11.68 -7.93
N PRO A 234 -24.77 11.12 -6.73
CA PRO A 234 -25.52 9.94 -6.29
C PRO A 234 -27.02 10.25 -6.31
N GLU A 235 -27.81 9.33 -6.86
CA GLU A 235 -29.28 9.31 -6.70
C GLU A 235 -29.67 8.85 -5.30
#